data_AF-A0AAV9M0Z2-F1
#
_entry.id   AF-A0AAV9M0Z2-F1
#
_cell.length_a   1.000
_cell.length_b   1.000
_cell.length_c   1.000
_cell.angle_alpha   90.00
_cell.angle_beta   90.00
_cell.angle_gamma   90.00
#
_symmetry.space_group_name_H-M   'P 1'
#
loop_
_entity.id
_entity.type
_entity.pdbx_description
1 polymer ?
#
loop_
_entity_poly.entity_id
_entity_poly.type
_entity_poly.pdbx_seq_one_letter_code
_entity_poly.pdbx_strand_id
1 'polypeptide(L)'
;MDSWVTKEATNPYGVTVWRSIRNWWPFVRNHTTITVHNGIRTRFWKDRWLDNQTLSEIFPDIFDLALHKDKTVAEMWSPQGWDLSL
;
A
#
# COMPACT_ATOMS: atom_id res chain seq x y z
N MET A 1 1.24 -9.20 -0.75
CA MET A 1 1.59 -9.33 0.69
C MET A 1 2.01 -7.97 1.18
N ASP A 2 1.26 -7.38 2.09
CA ASP A 2 1.61 -6.08 2.68
C ASP A 2 2.97 -6.18 3.37
N SER A 3 3.89 -5.28 3.00
CA SER A 3 5.26 -5.27 3.56
C SER A 3 5.30 -5.02 5.07
N TRP A 4 4.16 -4.62 5.65
CA TRP A 4 3.97 -4.27 7.05
C TRP A 4 3.43 -5.41 7.91
N VAL A 5 3.21 -6.59 7.30
CA VAL A 5 2.47 -7.67 7.94
C VAL A 5 3.33 -8.91 8.05
N THR A 6 3.41 -9.47 9.26
CA THR A 6 4.10 -10.73 9.54
C THR A 6 3.54 -11.86 8.67
N LYS A 7 4.37 -12.80 8.21
CA LYS A 7 3.89 -13.97 7.46
C LYS A 7 2.95 -14.83 8.32
N GLU A 8 2.06 -15.58 7.68
CA GLU A 8 1.24 -16.56 8.38
C GLU A 8 2.11 -17.63 9.04
N ALA A 9 1.77 -17.97 10.28
CA ALA A 9 2.47 -19.00 11.03
C ALA A 9 1.95 -20.37 10.61
N THR A 10 2.65 -21.03 9.69
CA THR A 10 2.28 -22.35 9.15
C THR A 10 2.79 -23.54 9.98
N ASN A 11 3.53 -23.30 11.07
CA ASN A 11 4.18 -24.38 11.81
C ASN A 11 3.25 -25.03 12.86
N PRO A 12 3.20 -26.37 12.99
CA PRO A 12 2.25 -27.06 13.88
C PRO A 12 2.56 -26.92 15.38
N TYR A 13 3.78 -26.58 15.79
CA TYR A 13 4.18 -26.52 17.21
C TYR A 13 4.20 -25.09 17.77
N GLY A 14 3.70 -24.93 19.00
CA GLY A 14 3.67 -23.68 19.76
C GLY A 14 2.31 -22.97 19.73
N VAL A 15 1.42 -23.32 20.66
CA VAL A 15 0.27 -22.50 21.07
C VAL A 15 0.80 -21.27 21.79
N THR A 16 1.04 -20.19 21.05
CA THR A 16 1.54 -18.93 21.60
C THR A 16 0.52 -17.83 21.31
N VAL A 17 0.41 -16.87 22.24
CA VAL A 17 -0.44 -15.67 22.11
C VAL A 17 -0.26 -15.00 20.75
N TRP A 18 0.96 -14.99 20.22
CA TRP A 18 1.30 -14.45 18.91
C TRP A 18 0.58 -15.13 17.73
N ARG A 19 0.30 -16.45 17.81
CA ARG A 19 -0.50 -17.15 16.79
C ARG A 19 -1.96 -16.69 16.82
N SER A 20 -2.53 -16.56 18.02
CA SER A 20 -3.90 -16.07 18.17
C SER A 20 -4.01 -14.63 17.68
N ILE A 21 -3.11 -13.73 18.05
CA ILE A 21 -3.08 -12.35 17.52
C ILE A 21 -2.95 -12.37 16.00
N ARG A 22 -2.11 -13.24 15.43
CA ARG A 22 -1.94 -13.37 13.99
C ARG A 22 -3.21 -13.82 13.27
N ASN A 23 -3.95 -14.76 13.83
CA ASN A 23 -5.22 -15.22 13.24
C ASN A 23 -6.28 -14.11 13.21
N TRP A 24 -6.24 -13.20 14.19
CA TRP A 24 -7.11 -12.04 14.28
C TRP A 24 -6.59 -10.85 13.47
N TRP A 25 -5.48 -11.00 12.73
CA TRP A 25 -4.87 -9.90 11.99
C TRP A 25 -5.80 -9.21 10.98
N PRO A 26 -6.68 -9.92 10.23
CA PRO A 26 -7.66 -9.24 9.36
C PRO A 26 -8.59 -8.29 10.13
N PHE A 27 -9.01 -8.70 11.32
CA PHE A 27 -9.84 -7.87 12.21
C PHE A 27 -9.03 -6.70 12.79
N VAL A 28 -7.86 -6.98 13.37
CA VAL A 28 -6.97 -5.94 13.94
C VAL A 28 -6.62 -4.89 12.88
N ARG A 29 -6.34 -5.30 11.64
CA ARG A 29 -6.03 -4.39 10.54
C ARG A 29 -7.17 -3.41 10.27
N ASN A 30 -8.41 -3.88 10.27
CA ASN A 30 -9.56 -3.02 10.01
C ASN A 30 -9.80 -2.00 11.14
N HIS A 31 -9.21 -2.23 12.31
CA HIS A 31 -9.35 -1.39 13.50
C HIS A 31 -8.04 -0.72 13.95
N THR A 32 -6.98 -0.73 13.13
CA THR A 32 -5.69 -0.10 13.46
C THR A 32 -5.26 0.86 12.35
N THR A 33 -4.60 1.95 12.73
CA THR A 33 -4.04 2.93 11.81
C THR A 33 -2.52 2.83 11.81
N ILE A 34 -1.90 2.94 10.64
CA ILE A 34 -0.44 2.95 10.51
C ILE A 34 0.02 4.40 10.54
N THR A 35 0.76 4.79 11.57
CA THR A 35 1.41 6.10 11.61
C THR A 35 2.78 6.00 10.94
N VAL A 36 2.90 6.62 9.77
CA VAL A 36 4.19 6.82 9.12
C VAL A 36 4.99 7.80 9.99
N HIS A 37 6.07 7.32 10.62
CA HIS A 37 6.96 8.18 11.42
C HIS A 37 7.90 8.97 10.51
N ASN A 38 9.20 8.69 10.51
CA ASN A 38 10.15 9.36 9.61
C ASN A 38 10.09 8.88 8.15
N GLY A 39 9.17 7.96 7.81
CA GLY A 39 8.92 7.50 6.45
C GLY A 39 10.03 6.67 5.80
N ILE A 40 11.16 6.39 6.47
CA ILE A 40 12.33 5.72 5.86
C ILE A 40 11.98 4.34 5.29
N ARG A 41 11.00 3.65 5.89
CA ARG A 41 10.55 2.32 5.46
C ARG A 41 9.24 2.34 4.67
N THR A 42 8.69 3.51 4.38
CA THR A 42 7.39 3.67 3.72
C THR A 42 7.57 4.06 2.27
N ARG A 43 7.01 3.25 1.37
CA ARG A 43 7.02 3.52 -0.06
C ARG A 43 5.90 4.49 -0.40
N PHE A 44 6.27 5.67 -0.88
CA PHE A 44 5.33 6.75 -1.18
C PHE A 44 4.12 6.30 -2.01
N TRP A 45 4.32 5.61 -3.13
CA TRP A 45 3.22 5.21 -4.01
C TRP A 45 2.49 3.92 -3.63
N LYS A 46 3.25 2.93 -3.14
CA LYS A 46 2.80 1.53 -3.06
C LYS A 46 2.37 1.09 -1.67
N ASP A 47 2.74 1.84 -0.63
CA ASP A 47 2.29 1.55 0.72
C ASP A 47 0.98 2.31 1.00
N ARG A 48 0.19 1.74 1.91
CA ARG A 48 -1.10 2.29 2.30
C ARG A 48 -0.92 3.50 3.20
N TRP A 49 -1.70 4.53 2.96
CA TRP A 49 -1.72 5.79 3.72
C TRP A 49 -2.89 5.83 4.72
N LEU A 50 -3.22 7.04 5.19
CA LEU A 50 -4.47 7.34 5.87
C LEU A 50 -5.61 6.84 4.95
N ASP A 51 -6.56 6.10 5.50
CA ASP A 51 -7.65 5.39 4.79
C ASP A 51 -7.31 4.05 4.12
N ASN A 52 -6.15 3.45 4.44
CA ASN A 52 -5.83 2.07 4.07
C ASN A 52 -5.79 1.82 2.53
N GLN A 53 -5.69 2.90 1.76
CA GLN A 53 -5.52 2.93 0.31
C GLN A 53 -4.11 3.39 -0.06
N THR A 54 -3.60 2.94 -1.20
CA THR A 54 -2.31 3.40 -1.74
C THR A 54 -2.51 4.66 -2.58
N LEU A 55 -1.50 5.55 -2.63
CA LEU A 55 -1.58 6.72 -3.52
C LEU A 55 -1.67 6.32 -5.00
N SER A 56 -1.13 5.15 -5.37
CA SER A 56 -1.30 4.62 -6.73
C SER A 56 -2.75 4.22 -7.07
N GLU A 57 -3.56 3.90 -6.07
CA GLU A 57 -4.99 3.60 -6.28
C GLU A 57 -5.83 4.88 -6.31
N ILE A 58 -5.46 5.89 -5.52
CA ILE A 58 -6.17 7.18 -5.46
C ILE A 58 -5.84 8.04 -6.68
N PHE A 59 -4.57 8.06 -7.12
CA PHE A 59 -4.08 8.90 -8.21
C PHE A 59 -3.36 8.05 -9.28
N PRO A 60 -4.10 7.23 -10.05
CA PRO A 60 -3.50 6.30 -11.01
C PRO A 60 -2.74 7.01 -12.12
N ASP A 61 -3.27 8.12 -12.65
CA ASP A 61 -2.63 8.87 -13.74
C ASP A 61 -1.33 9.54 -13.28
N ILE A 62 -1.34 10.15 -12.08
CA ILE A 62 -0.13 10.73 -11.49
C ILE A 62 0.93 9.64 -11.23
N PHE A 63 0.49 8.47 -10.77
CA PHE A 63 1.39 7.35 -10.53
C PHE A 63 2.06 6.84 -11.82
N ASP A 64 1.30 6.72 -12.91
CA ASP A 64 1.84 6.26 -14.20
C ASP A 64 2.84 7.27 -14.80
N LEU A 65 2.53 8.57 -14.69
CA LEU A 65 3.46 9.64 -15.06
C LEU A 65 4.74 9.60 -14.22
N ALA A 66 4.62 9.39 -12.90
CA ALA A 66 5.77 9.30 -12.00
C ALA A 66 6.64 8.07 -12.27
N LEU A 67 6.06 6.99 -12.82
CA LEU A 67 6.76 5.76 -13.20
C LEU A 67 7.51 5.92 -14.53
N HIS A 68 6.97 6.71 -15.47
CA HIS A 68 7.46 6.84 -16.84
C HIS A 68 8.01 8.23 -17.17
N LYS A 69 8.99 8.69 -16.39
CA LYS A 69 9.53 10.07 -16.47
C LYS A 69 10.18 10.44 -17.80
N ASP A 70 10.64 9.45 -18.56
CA ASP A 70 11.38 9.64 -19.81
C ASP A 70 10.49 9.46 -21.06
N LYS A 71 9.20 9.15 -20.88
CA LYS A 71 8.26 9.05 -22.00
C LYS A 71 7.75 10.44 -22.41
N THR A 72 7.45 10.58 -23.68
CA THR A 72 6.86 11.81 -24.23
C THR A 72 5.39 11.94 -23.82
N VAL A 73 4.86 13.17 -23.81
CA VAL A 73 3.44 13.43 -23.54
C VAL A 73 2.54 12.66 -24.51
N ALA A 74 2.95 12.54 -25.77
CA ALA A 74 2.19 11.80 -26.78
C ALA A 74 2.07 10.29 -26.46
N GLU A 75 3.08 9.70 -25.83
CA GLU A 75 3.06 8.29 -25.43
C GLU A 75 2.24 8.04 -24.16
N MET A 76 2.09 9.05 -23.30
CA MET A 76 1.38 8.94 -22.03
C MET A 76 -0.06 9.46 -22.09
N TRP A 77 -0.45 10.14 -23.18
CA TRP A 77 -1.76 10.74 -23.34
C TRP A 77 -2.87 9.69 -23.53
N SER A 78 -3.97 9.85 -22.80
CA SER A 78 -5.21 9.07 -23.00
C SER A 78 -6.28 9.94 -23.67
N PRO A 79 -7.20 9.39 -24.49
CA PRO A 79 -8.31 10.16 -25.07
C PRO A 79 -9.23 10.82 -24.04
N GLN A 80 -9.24 10.32 -22.80
CA GLN A 80 -9.99 10.87 -21.68
C GLN A 80 -9.21 11.94 -20.90
N GLY A 81 -7.95 12.18 -21.26
CA GLY A 81 -7.02 13.06 -20.54
C GLY A 81 -6.38 12.38 -19.33
N TRP A 82 -5.75 13.17 -18.47
CA TRP A 82 -5.30 12.75 -17.13
C TRP A 82 -6.16 13.44 -16.08
N ASP A 83 -6.60 12.67 -15.08
CA ASP A 83 -7.13 13.20 -13.84
C ASP A 83 -5.98 13.54 -12.89
N LEU A 84 -5.63 14.82 -12.84
CA LEU A 84 -4.60 15.38 -11.98
C LEU A 84 -5.21 16.14 -10.79
N SER A 85 -6.48 15.91 -10.48
CA SER A 85 -7.08 16.46 -9.26
C SER A 85 -6.40 15.87 -8.03
N LEU A 86 -6.25 16.70 -6.98
CA LEU A 86 -5.58 16.38 -5.72
C LEU A 86 -6.57 16.37 -4.56
#